data_AF-A0A401TVD0-F1
#
_entry.id   AF-A0A401TVD0-F1
#
_cell.length_a   1.000
_cell.length_b   1.000
_cell.length_c   1.000
_cell.angle_alpha   90.00
_cell.angle_beta   90.00
_cell.angle_gamma   90.00
#
_symmetry.space_group_name_H-M   'P 1'
#
loop_
_entity.id
_entity.type
_entity.pdbx_description
1 polymer ?
#
loop_
_entity_poly.entity_id
_entity_poly.type
_entity_poly.pdbx_seq_one_letter_code
_entity_poly.pdbx_strand_id
1 'polypeptide(L)'
;TGSDMLVAAGSDVLVAAGIDVLVAVGSDVLVAAGIDVLVATGSDVMVATGSDVLVATGSDMLVVGIDALVAVGSDVLVAAGIDVLVAAGSDVLVAIGSDMLVAAGIDVLVATGSDMMVVAAFDVLVAA
;
A
#
# COMPACT_ATOMS: atom_id res chain seq x y z
N THR A 1 -18.99 4.28 19.83
CA THR A 1 -20.10 4.94 19.11
C THR A 1 -19.54 5.48 17.82
N GLY A 2 -19.87 5.00 16.64
CA GLY A 2 -19.98 3.59 16.24
C GLY A 2 -18.85 3.34 15.23
N SER A 3 -18.49 2.09 14.97
CA SER A 3 -17.48 1.83 13.96
C SER A 3 -18.06 2.09 12.59
N ASP A 4 -17.54 3.11 11.90
CA ASP A 4 -17.95 3.44 10.55
C ASP A 4 -17.29 2.43 9.59
N MET A 5 -18.11 1.79 8.76
CA MET A 5 -17.66 0.82 7.75
C MET A 5 -18.22 1.23 6.39
N LEU A 6 -17.33 1.36 5.42
CA LEU A 6 -17.69 1.61 4.02
C LEU A 6 -17.25 0.42 3.16
N VAL A 7 -18.19 -0.12 2.38
CA VAL A 7 -17.92 -1.18 1.41
C VAL A 7 -18.38 -0.70 0.04
N ALA A 8 -17.46 -0.74 -0.92
CA ALA A 8 -17.70 -0.38 -2.31
C ALA A 8 -17.31 -1.55 -3.22
N ALA A 9 -18.01 -1.69 -4.35
CA ALA A 9 -17.75 -2.75 -5.30
C ALA A 9 -18.14 -2.31 -6.71
N GLY A 10 -17.23 -2.51 -7.67
CA GLY A 10 -17.44 -2.17 -9.07
C GLY A 10 -16.34 -1.27 -9.60
N SER A 11 -16.71 -0.09 -10.09
CA SER A 11 -15.74 0.89 -10.56
C SER A 11 -16.14 2.24 -10.01
N ASP A 12 -15.50 2.62 -8.92
CA ASP A 12 -15.89 3.75 -8.10
C ASP A 12 -14.77 4.80 -8.00
N VAL A 13 -15.16 6.03 -7.69
CA VAL A 13 -14.23 7.06 -7.24
C VAL A 13 -14.64 7.41 -5.82
N LEU A 14 -13.80 7.07 -4.85
CA LEU A 14 -14.08 7.24 -3.43
C LEU A 14 -13.12 8.23 -2.80
N VAL A 15 -13.70 9.14 -2.03
CA VAL A 15 -12.97 10.00 -1.09
C VAL A 15 -13.53 9.73 0.29
N ALA A 16 -12.71 9.14 1.16
CA ALA A 16 -13.10 8.73 2.49
C ALA A 16 -12.16 9.34 3.54
N ALA A 17 -12.71 9.76 4.67
CA ALA A 17 -11.92 10.24 5.79
C ALA A 17 -12.57 9.88 7.14
N GLY A 18 -11.75 9.50 8.12
CA GLY A 18 -12.20 9.22 9.48
C GLY A 18 -13.14 8.01 9.59
N ILE A 19 -12.85 6.94 8.85
CA ILE A 19 -13.64 5.69 8.85
C ILE A 19 -12.78 4.60 9.49
N ASP A 20 -13.36 3.78 10.38
CA ASP A 20 -12.62 2.66 10.97
C ASP A 20 -12.22 1.63 9.90
N VAL A 21 -13.14 1.26 8.99
CA VAL A 21 -12.90 0.25 7.95
C VAL A 21 -13.41 0.68 6.58
N LEU A 22 -12.52 0.65 5.58
CA LEU A 22 -12.86 0.80 4.16
C LEU A 22 -12.51 -0.49 3.40
N VAL A 23 -13.49 -1.06 2.70
CA VAL A 23 -13.28 -2.18 1.77
C VAL A 23 -13.70 -1.76 0.36
N ALA A 24 -12.79 -1.87 -0.60
CA ALA A 24 -13.01 -1.54 -2.00
C ALA A 24 -12.67 -2.77 -2.87
N VAL A 25 -13.55 -3.11 -3.81
CA VAL A 25 -13.41 -4.28 -4.66
C VAL A 25 -13.74 -3.90 -6.11
N GLY A 26 -12.74 -3.92 -6.99
CA GLY A 26 -12.98 -3.78 -8.42
C GLY A 26 -11.93 -2.92 -9.11
N SER A 27 -12.32 -1.76 -9.64
CA SER A 27 -11.41 -0.85 -10.32
C SER A 27 -11.68 0.56 -9.88
N ASP A 28 -10.99 0.96 -8.82
CA ASP A 28 -11.35 2.13 -8.04
C ASP A 28 -10.25 3.20 -8.06
N VAL A 29 -10.68 4.46 -7.92
CA VAL A 29 -9.77 5.56 -7.58
C VAL A 29 -10.08 5.99 -6.15
N LEU A 30 -9.12 5.76 -5.25
CA LEU A 30 -9.30 5.93 -3.81
C LEU A 30 -8.42 7.06 -3.28
N VAL A 31 -9.03 8.00 -2.56
CA VAL A 31 -8.32 8.96 -1.71
C VAL A 31 -8.82 8.78 -0.28
N ALA A 32 -7.93 8.32 0.58
CA ALA A 32 -8.24 7.92 1.95
C ALA A 32 -7.37 8.67 2.97
N ALA A 33 -7.98 9.17 4.05
CA ALA A 33 -7.25 9.80 5.13
C ALA A 33 -7.81 9.45 6.51
N GLY A 34 -6.97 9.02 7.45
CA GLY A 34 -7.45 8.64 8.78
C GLY A 34 -8.37 7.42 8.71
N ILE A 35 -7.91 6.34 8.09
CA ILE A 35 -8.64 5.08 7.99
C ILE A 35 -7.88 4.01 8.78
N ASP A 36 -8.44 3.46 9.85
CA ASP A 36 -7.70 2.47 10.66
C ASP A 36 -7.35 1.24 9.81
N VAL A 37 -8.30 0.70 9.04
CA VAL A 37 -8.08 -0.43 8.15
C VAL A 37 -8.63 -0.18 6.75
N LEU A 38 -7.76 -0.23 5.74
CA LEU A 38 -8.13 -0.16 4.33
C LEU A 38 -7.81 -1.48 3.63
N VAL A 39 -8.80 -2.08 2.98
CA VAL A 39 -8.63 -3.26 2.13
C VAL A 39 -9.08 -2.92 0.71
N ALA A 40 -8.17 -3.03 -0.24
CA ALA A 40 -8.42 -2.80 -1.66
C ALA A 40 -8.09 -4.06 -2.45
N THR A 41 -9.00 -4.49 -3.32
CA THR A 41 -8.77 -5.65 -4.18
C THR A 41 -9.21 -5.37 -5.61
N GLY A 42 -8.29 -5.48 -6.56
CA GLY A 42 -8.61 -5.38 -7.98
C GLY A 42 -7.58 -4.58 -8.79
N SER A 43 -7.97 -3.43 -9.31
CA SER A 43 -7.10 -2.57 -10.12
C SER A 43 -7.31 -1.13 -9.74
N ASP A 44 -6.56 -0.67 -8.74
CA ASP A 44 -6.88 0.55 -8.01
C ASP A 44 -5.77 1.59 -8.15
N VAL A 45 -6.17 2.86 -8.23
CA VAL A 45 -5.26 4.00 -8.02
C VAL A 45 -5.57 4.58 -6.67
N MET A 46 -4.62 4.49 -5.74
CA MET A 46 -4.86 4.84 -4.35
C MET A 46 -3.83 5.80 -3.79
N VAL A 47 -4.34 6.82 -3.10
CA VAL A 47 -3.58 7.72 -2.24
C VAL A 47 -4.14 7.59 -0.83
N ALA A 48 -3.34 7.06 0.10
CA ALA A 48 -3.77 6.87 1.48
C ALA A 48 -2.76 7.49 2.47
N THR A 49 -3.27 8.22 3.46
CA THR A 49 -2.42 8.82 4.51
C THR A 49 -3.02 8.67 5.89
N GLY A 50 -2.20 8.34 6.88
CA GLY A 50 -2.67 8.16 8.25
C GLY A 50 -3.65 7.00 8.38
N SER A 51 -3.35 5.90 7.69
CA SER A 51 -3.98 4.62 7.98
C SER A 51 -3.07 3.79 8.87
N ASP A 52 -3.65 2.98 9.74
CA ASP A 52 -2.85 2.06 10.55
C ASP A 52 -2.46 0.84 9.70
N VAL A 53 -3.42 0.29 8.96
CA VAL A 53 -3.21 -0.90 8.14
C VAL A 53 -3.81 -0.73 6.75
N LEU A 54 -3.01 -1.05 5.73
CA LEU A 54 -3.48 -1.17 4.36
C LEU A 54 -3.12 -2.53 3.77
N VAL A 55 -4.11 -3.18 3.17
CA VAL A 55 -3.95 -4.40 2.38
C VAL A 55 -4.44 -4.13 0.97
N ALA A 56 -3.53 -4.24 0.00
CA ALA A 56 -3.84 -4.10 -1.42
C ALA A 56 -3.50 -5.40 -2.16
N THR A 57 -4.42 -5.87 -2.99
CA THR A 57 -4.19 -7.03 -3.86
C THR A 57 -4.67 -6.78 -5.26
N GLY A 58 -3.79 -6.97 -6.24
CA GLY A 58 -4.07 -6.74 -7.64
C GLY A 58 -3.19 -5.64 -8.23
N SER A 59 -3.56 -5.18 -9.42
CA SER A 59 -2.76 -4.26 -10.23
C SER A 59 -3.01 -2.82 -9.81
N ASP A 60 -2.21 -2.37 -8.86
CA ASP A 60 -2.44 -1.09 -8.19
C ASP A 60 -1.31 -0.08 -8.39
N MET A 61 -1.68 1.20 -8.41
CA MET A 61 -0.76 2.31 -8.18
C MET A 61 -1.01 2.89 -6.79
N LEU A 62 -0.06 2.68 -5.88
CA LEU A 62 -0.19 3.07 -4.48
C LEU A 62 0.78 4.20 -4.12
N VAL A 63 0.27 5.26 -3.50
CA VAL A 63 1.06 6.29 -2.82
C VAL A 63 0.59 6.38 -1.38
N VAL A 64 1.41 5.94 -0.44
CA VAL A 64 0.97 5.76 0.96
C VAL A 64 1.96 6.27 2.00
N GLY A 65 1.39 6.77 3.10
CA GLY A 65 2.11 7.02 4.36
C GLY A 65 1.27 6.56 5.53
N ILE A 66 1.54 5.34 5.99
CA ILE A 66 0.72 4.52 6.89
C ILE A 66 1.62 3.66 7.77
N ASP A 67 1.12 3.07 8.85
CA ASP A 67 2.00 2.31 9.75
C ASP A 67 2.38 0.93 9.16
N ALA A 68 1.41 0.20 8.60
CA ALA A 68 1.63 -1.13 8.03
C ALA A 68 1.02 -1.30 6.63
N LEU A 69 1.82 -1.78 5.68
CA LEU A 69 1.40 -2.05 4.31
C LEU A 69 1.66 -3.51 3.92
N VAL A 70 0.64 -4.16 3.36
CA VAL A 70 0.76 -5.42 2.63
C VAL A 70 0.24 -5.23 1.21
N ALA A 71 1.12 -5.38 0.22
CA ALA A 71 0.80 -5.24 -1.19
C ALA A 71 1.15 -6.51 -1.96
N VAL A 72 0.21 -7.02 -2.77
CA VAL A 72 0.41 -8.21 -3.59
C VAL A 72 -0.07 -7.98 -5.02
N GLY A 73 0.81 -8.16 -6.00
CA GLY A 73 0.48 -8.04 -7.43
C GLY A 73 0.46 -6.62 -7.98
N SER A 74 1.00 -5.65 -7.24
CA SER A 74 0.90 -4.21 -7.55
C SER A 74 1.94 -3.77 -8.58
N ASP A 75 1.55 -2.99 -9.59
CA ASP A 75 2.47 -2.52 -10.62
C ASP A 75 3.46 -1.47 -10.07
N VAL A 76 2.97 -0.49 -9.28
CA VAL A 76 3.80 0.61 -8.76
C VAL A 76 3.43 0.97 -7.33
N LEU A 77 4.41 0.91 -6.43
CA LEU A 77 4.24 1.23 -5.02
C LEU A 77 5.23 2.31 -4.57
N VAL A 78 4.71 3.41 -4.02
CA VAL A 78 5.50 4.47 -3.38
C VAL A 78 5.02 4.63 -1.95
N ALA A 79 5.92 4.37 -1.00
CA ALA A 79 5.59 4.40 0.42
C ALA A 79 6.59 5.25 1.20
N ALA A 80 6.08 6.04 2.15
CA ALA A 80 6.89 6.92 2.97
C ALA A 80 6.46 6.88 4.45
N GLY A 81 7.42 6.72 5.37
CA GLY A 81 7.16 6.72 6.81
C GLY A 81 6.31 5.53 7.24
N ILE A 82 6.73 4.32 6.85
CA ILE A 82 6.00 3.06 7.13
C ILE A 82 6.79 2.23 8.13
N ASP A 83 6.20 1.82 9.25
CA ASP A 83 6.90 0.91 10.17
C ASP A 83 7.16 -0.46 9.52
N VAL A 84 6.15 -1.03 8.85
CA VAL A 84 6.26 -2.35 8.21
C VAL A 84 5.72 -2.33 6.77
N LEU A 85 6.60 -2.62 5.82
CA LEU A 85 6.27 -2.76 4.41
C LEU A 85 6.48 -4.21 3.95
N VAL A 86 5.43 -4.86 3.47
CA VAL A 86 5.50 -6.17 2.81
C VAL A 86 4.96 -6.06 1.39
N ALA A 87 5.80 -6.36 0.40
CA ALA A 87 5.42 -6.30 -1.00
C ALA A 87 5.82 -7.59 -1.74
N ALA A 88 4.92 -8.08 -2.58
CA ALA A 88 5.16 -9.25 -3.41
C ALA A 88 4.63 -9.06 -4.84
N GLY A 89 5.47 -9.36 -5.83
CA GLY A 89 5.09 -9.32 -7.25
C GLY A 89 4.82 -7.90 -7.73
N SER A 90 5.78 -6.99 -7.53
CA SER A 90 5.65 -5.60 -7.99
C SER A 90 6.69 -5.22 -9.03
N ASP A 91 6.28 -4.45 -10.04
CA ASP A 91 7.24 -3.99 -11.04
C ASP A 91 8.15 -2.89 -10.44
N VAL A 92 7.57 -1.96 -9.69
CA VAL A 92 8.34 -0.87 -9.07
C VAL A 92 7.93 -0.65 -7.61
N LEU A 93 8.92 -0.68 -6.71
CA LEU A 93 8.76 -0.33 -5.31
C LEU A 93 9.74 0.76 -4.88
N VAL A 94 9.20 1.85 -4.32
CA VAL A 94 9.95 2.94 -3.70
C VAL A 94 9.53 3.06 -2.24
N ALA A 95 10.43 2.77 -1.31
CA ALA A 95 10.22 2.90 0.13
C ALA A 95 11.16 3.95 0.73
N ILE A 96 10.61 4.88 1.51
CA ILE A 96 11.34 5.97 2.15
C ILE A 96 11.01 5.99 3.64
N GLY A 97 12.00 5.76 4.49
CA GLY A 97 11.82 5.74 5.94
C GLY A 97 10.92 4.60 6.38
N SER A 98 11.44 3.37 6.32
CA SER A 98 10.69 2.20 6.79
C SER A 98 11.47 1.34 7.77
N ASP A 99 10.94 1.10 8.97
CA ASP A 99 11.67 0.30 9.96
C ASP A 99 11.93 -1.13 9.46
N MET A 100 10.92 -1.75 8.85
CA MET A 100 11.02 -3.09 8.26
C MET A 100 10.50 -3.12 6.82
N LEU A 101 11.34 -3.59 5.90
CA LEU A 101 10.98 -3.87 4.51
C LEU A 101 11.15 -5.35 4.18
N VAL A 102 10.09 -5.97 3.67
CA VAL A 102 10.09 -7.32 3.09
C VAL A 102 9.58 -7.25 1.66
N ALA A 103 10.43 -7.62 0.71
CA ALA A 103 10.12 -7.56 -0.71
C ALA A 103 10.43 -8.90 -1.41
N ALA A 104 9.51 -9.37 -2.24
CA ALA A 104 9.70 -10.60 -3.02
C ALA A 104 9.20 -10.46 -4.46
N GLY A 105 10.02 -10.79 -5.45
CA GLY A 105 9.62 -10.70 -6.86
C GLY A 105 9.37 -9.25 -7.27
N ILE A 106 10.38 -8.39 -7.09
CA ILE A 106 10.31 -6.96 -7.41
C ILE A 106 11.26 -6.63 -8.56
N ASP A 107 10.78 -6.08 -9.67
CA ASP A 107 11.69 -5.74 -10.78
C ASP A 107 12.63 -4.59 -10.37
N VAL A 108 12.08 -3.49 -9.84
CA VAL A 108 12.86 -2.34 -9.38
C VAL A 108 12.54 -1.99 -7.93
N LEU A 109 13.52 -2.12 -7.05
CA LEU A 109 13.44 -1.73 -5.65
C LEU A 109 14.36 -0.53 -5.34
N VAL A 110 13.76 0.57 -4.88
CA VAL A 110 14.45 1.72 -4.29
C VAL A 110 14.06 1.84 -2.83
N ALA A 111 14.99 1.61 -1.91
CA ALA A 111 14.77 1.71 -0.46
C ALA A 111 15.72 2.75 0.14
N THR A 112 15.20 3.68 0.93
CA THR A 112 16.03 4.66 1.64
C THR A 112 15.61 4.78 3.09
N GLY A 113 16.57 4.74 4.01
CA GLY A 113 16.30 4.86 5.44
C GLY A 113 15.50 3.69 6.00
N SER A 114 15.87 2.46 5.61
CA SER A 114 15.30 1.26 6.22
C SER A 114 16.23 0.64 7.27
N ASP A 115 15.68 0.33 8.45
CA ASP A 115 16.45 -0.29 9.54
C ASP A 115 16.72 -1.78 9.27
N MET A 116 15.71 -2.49 8.75
CA MET A 116 15.81 -3.88 8.35
C MET A 116 15.22 -4.12 6.96
N MET A 117 15.97 -4.83 6.11
CA MET A 117 15.53 -5.16 4.75
C MET A 117 15.73 -6.66 4.44
N VAL A 118 14.67 -7.32 3.99
CA VAL A 118 14.68 -8.69 3.47
C VAL A 118 14.15 -8.67 2.04
N VAL A 119 15.00 -9.02 1.07
CA VAL A 119 14.62 -9.00 -0.35
C VAL A 119 14.92 -10.34 -1.00
N ALA A 120 13.99 -10.84 -1.81
CA ALA A 120 14.16 -12.03 -2.64
C ALA A 120 13.68 -11.75 -4.08
N ALA A 121 14.38 -12.31 -5.07
CA ALA A 121 14.04 -12.21 -6.50
C ALA A 121 13.80 -10.76 -6.97
N PHE A 122 14.88 -10.06 -7.34
CA PHE A 122 14.82 -8.71 -7.89
C PHE A 122 15.74 -8.52 -9.08
N ASP A 123 15.38 -7.61 -9.98
CA ASP A 123 16.23 -7.25 -11.13
C ASP A 123 17.15 -6.07 -10.79
N VAL A 124 16.63 -5.04 -10.12
CA VAL A 124 17.35 -3.83 -9.73
C VAL A 124 17.09 -3.49 -8.26
N LEU A 125 18.17 -3.26 -7.50
CA LEU A 125 18.12 -2.78 -6.11
C LEU A 125 18.98 -1.53 -5.95
N VAL A 126 18.37 -0.46 -5.43
CA VAL A 126 19.02 0.75 -4.96
C VAL A 126 18.67 0.93 -3.48
N ALA A 127 19.66 0.86 -2.59
CA ALA A 127 19.46 1.02 -1.15
C ALA A 127 20.40 2.09 -0.58
N ALA A 128 19.89 2.97 0.28
CA ALA A 128 20.68 4.01 0.97
C ALA A 128 20.25 4.21 2.44
#